data_AF-A0A0R2PTI9-F1
#
_entry.id   AF-A0A0R2PTI9-F1
#
_cell.length_a   1.000
_cell.length_b   1.000
_cell.length_c   1.000
_cell.angle_alpha   90.00
_cell.angle_beta   90.00
_cell.angle_gamma   90.00
#
_symmetry.space_group_name_H-M   'P 1'
#
loop_
_entity.id
_entity.type
_entity.pdbx_description
1 polymer ?
#
loop_
_entity_poly.entity_id
_entity_poly.type
_entity_poly.pdbx_seq_one_letter_code
_entity_poly.pdbx_strand_id
1 'polypeptide(L)'
;MSKVLSSLPVGQKVGIAFSGGLDTSVAVAWMKSKGAKPCTYTADLGQYDEPNIETIPDRAKEYGAEIARLIDCKSTLVEEGLTALACGSFHIKTAGRSYFNTTPLGRAVTGTLLVRAMLADDVLIWGDGSTYKGNDIERFYRYGLLANPKLKIYKPWLDTAFVSELGGRKEMSQWLTEHKLPYRDSVEKAYSTDANILGATHEAKSLEDLDSNIEIVQPIMGVKFWDPLVKIETEDVTIDFAKGRPVSINGKSFSDSVSLIREANLIGGRHGLGMSDQIENRIIEAKSRGIYEAPG
;
A
#
# COMPACT_ATOMS: atom_id res chain seq x y z
N MET A 1 -17.52 24.43 4.74
CA MET A 1 -17.68 23.32 5.70
C MET A 1 -16.41 22.49 5.70
N SER A 2 -15.93 22.07 6.87
CA SER A 2 -14.74 21.19 6.98
C SER A 2 -14.96 19.90 6.19
N LYS A 3 -13.92 19.47 5.47
CA LYS A 3 -13.87 18.15 4.80
C LYS A 3 -13.47 17.03 5.76
N VAL A 4 -12.81 17.39 6.87
CA VAL A 4 -12.33 16.44 7.88
C VAL A 4 -13.36 16.33 9.00
N LEU A 5 -13.67 15.11 9.39
CA LEU A 5 -14.53 14.75 10.52
C LEU A 5 -13.65 14.20 11.65
N SER A 6 -13.78 14.79 12.84
CA SER A 6 -13.04 14.42 14.05
C SER A 6 -13.82 13.50 14.99
N SER A 7 -15.06 13.15 14.63
CA SER A 7 -15.89 12.21 15.39
C SER A 7 -16.54 11.22 14.45
N LEU A 8 -16.75 10.00 14.93
CA LEU A 8 -17.38 8.94 14.17
C LEU A 8 -18.78 9.37 13.69
N PRO A 9 -19.08 9.28 12.39
CA PRO A 9 -20.38 9.62 11.85
C PRO A 9 -21.39 8.46 12.06
N VAL A 10 -21.93 8.37 13.27
CA VAL A 10 -22.91 7.35 13.67
C VAL A 10 -24.10 7.30 12.69
N GLY A 11 -24.53 6.10 12.34
CA GLY A 11 -25.64 5.83 11.42
C GLY A 11 -25.32 5.99 9.92
N GLN A 12 -24.14 6.52 9.57
CA GLN A 12 -23.75 6.77 8.18
C GLN A 12 -22.80 5.70 7.63
N LYS A 13 -22.82 5.53 6.30
CA LYS A 13 -21.86 4.67 5.60
C LYS A 13 -20.47 5.31 5.63
N VAL A 14 -19.47 4.54 6.05
CA VAL A 14 -18.07 4.96 6.11
C VAL A 14 -17.21 3.98 5.32
N GLY A 15 -16.68 4.44 4.19
CA GLY A 15 -15.74 3.72 3.37
C GLY A 15 -14.42 3.51 4.10
N ILE A 16 -13.80 2.35 3.97
CA ILE A 16 -12.49 2.03 4.55
C ILE A 16 -11.66 1.38 3.44
N ALA A 17 -10.46 1.91 3.20
CA ALA A 17 -9.45 1.24 2.39
C ALA A 17 -8.92 0.06 3.21
N PHE A 18 -9.41 -1.14 2.93
CA PHE A 18 -9.29 -2.28 3.82
C PHE A 18 -8.18 -3.23 3.35
N SER A 19 -7.05 -3.20 4.05
CA SER A 19 -5.89 -4.07 3.78
C SER A 19 -5.99 -5.44 4.43
N GLY A 20 -6.89 -5.65 5.40
CA GLY A 20 -6.98 -6.88 6.17
C GLY A 20 -5.95 -7.02 7.30
N GLY A 21 -5.10 -6.00 7.50
CA GLY A 21 -4.21 -5.91 8.65
C GLY A 21 -4.93 -5.57 9.96
N LEU A 22 -4.21 -5.60 11.08
CA LEU A 22 -4.76 -5.32 12.43
C LEU A 22 -5.53 -3.99 12.47
N ASP A 23 -4.88 -2.91 12.07
CA ASP A 23 -5.40 -1.54 12.17
C ASP A 23 -6.72 -1.36 11.41
N THR A 24 -6.83 -1.90 10.19
CA THR A 24 -8.06 -1.80 9.40
C THR A 24 -9.13 -2.76 9.88
N SER A 25 -8.76 -3.97 10.35
CA SER A 25 -9.68 -4.95 10.92
C SER A 25 -10.37 -4.44 12.18
N VAL A 26 -9.60 -3.92 13.13
CA VAL A 26 -10.16 -3.36 14.36
C VAL A 26 -10.95 -2.09 14.10
N ALA A 27 -10.52 -1.24 13.15
CA ALA A 27 -11.28 -0.05 12.79
C ALA A 27 -12.67 -0.39 12.23
N VAL A 28 -12.79 -1.40 11.36
CA VAL A 28 -14.09 -1.87 10.86
C VAL A 28 -14.98 -2.32 12.02
N ALA A 29 -14.46 -3.20 12.88
CA ALA A 29 -15.21 -3.75 14.00
C ALA A 29 -15.64 -2.69 15.01
N TRP A 30 -14.75 -1.74 15.31
CA TRP A 30 -15.01 -0.63 16.22
C TRP A 30 -16.05 0.33 15.64
N MET A 31 -15.92 0.71 14.36
CA MET A 31 -16.93 1.57 13.71
C MET A 31 -18.31 0.92 13.73
N LYS A 32 -18.38 -0.41 13.51
CA LYS A 32 -19.63 -1.17 13.60
C LYS A 32 -20.20 -1.16 15.02
N SER A 33 -19.39 -1.42 16.04
CA SER A 33 -19.85 -1.49 17.44
C SER A 33 -20.32 -0.13 17.98
N LYS A 34 -19.76 0.97 17.46
CA LYS A 34 -20.16 2.34 17.77
C LYS A 34 -21.31 2.88 16.90
N GLY A 35 -21.90 2.05 16.03
CA GLY A 35 -23.11 2.37 15.29
C GLY A 35 -22.91 3.07 13.94
N ALA A 36 -21.69 3.15 13.41
CA ALA A 36 -21.46 3.48 12.01
C ALA A 36 -21.68 2.25 11.09
N LYS A 37 -21.70 2.48 9.79
CA LYS A 37 -21.91 1.45 8.76
C LYS A 37 -20.64 1.29 7.92
N PRO A 38 -19.64 0.53 8.38
CA PRO A 38 -18.36 0.42 7.66
C PRO A 38 -18.55 -0.31 6.32
N CYS A 39 -17.97 0.24 5.26
CA CYS A 39 -17.96 -0.29 3.90
C CYS A 39 -16.50 -0.47 3.46
N THR A 40 -16.04 -1.69 3.24
CA THR A 40 -14.63 -1.99 2.99
C THR A 40 -14.34 -2.17 1.51
N TYR A 41 -13.25 -1.53 1.06
CA TYR A 41 -12.75 -1.60 -0.31
C TYR A 41 -11.29 -1.99 -0.27
N THR A 42 -10.99 -3.20 -0.73
CA THR A 42 -9.64 -3.74 -0.81
C THR A 42 -9.12 -3.50 -2.23
N ALA A 43 -7.93 -2.89 -2.35
CA ALA A 43 -7.27 -2.73 -3.63
C ALA A 43 -6.43 -3.97 -3.94
N ASP A 44 -6.68 -4.63 -5.08
CA ASP A 44 -5.74 -5.57 -5.67
C ASP A 44 -4.69 -4.79 -6.47
N LEU A 45 -3.51 -4.67 -5.87
CA LEU A 45 -2.36 -3.99 -6.43
C LEU A 45 -1.32 -4.97 -6.95
N GLY A 46 -1.62 -6.28 -6.98
CA GLY A 46 -0.65 -7.32 -7.31
C GLY A 46 0.50 -7.39 -6.30
N GLN A 47 0.22 -7.11 -5.03
CA GLN A 47 1.21 -7.09 -3.96
C GLN A 47 1.75 -8.50 -3.62
N TYR A 48 3.01 -8.55 -3.17
CA TYR A 48 3.74 -9.78 -2.87
C TYR A 48 3.62 -10.21 -1.40
N ASP A 49 3.12 -9.34 -0.54
CA ASP A 49 3.02 -9.53 0.91
C ASP A 49 1.66 -10.08 1.37
N GLU A 50 0.72 -10.32 0.46
CA GLU A 50 -0.61 -10.87 0.74
C GLU A 50 -1.01 -11.91 -0.32
N PRO A 51 -0.79 -13.22 -0.05
CA PRO A 51 -1.03 -14.28 -1.02
C PRO A 51 -2.51 -14.62 -1.25
N ASN A 52 -3.41 -14.21 -0.35
CA ASN A 52 -4.83 -14.60 -0.37
C ASN A 52 -5.75 -13.38 -0.43
N ILE A 53 -5.43 -12.42 -1.30
CA ILE A 53 -6.15 -11.16 -1.40
C ILE A 53 -7.66 -11.33 -1.68
N GLU A 54 -8.02 -12.34 -2.47
CA GLU A 54 -9.40 -12.69 -2.82
C GLU A 54 -10.28 -13.00 -1.59
N THR A 55 -9.66 -13.43 -0.48
CA THR A 55 -10.38 -13.75 0.76
C THR A 55 -10.63 -12.52 1.64
N ILE A 56 -9.93 -11.40 1.41
CA ILE A 56 -9.99 -10.21 2.27
C ILE A 56 -11.42 -9.65 2.40
N PRO A 57 -12.24 -9.58 1.34
CA PRO A 57 -13.64 -9.14 1.48
C PRO A 57 -14.45 -10.02 2.44
N ASP A 58 -14.21 -11.32 2.49
CA ASP A 58 -14.90 -12.19 3.44
C ASP A 58 -14.39 -11.98 4.86
N ARG A 59 -13.08 -11.79 5.03
CA ARG A 59 -12.48 -11.36 6.31
C ARG A 59 -13.12 -10.05 6.81
N ALA A 60 -13.37 -9.09 5.92
CA ALA A 60 -14.01 -7.83 6.29
C ALA A 60 -15.44 -8.01 6.83
N LYS A 61 -16.20 -8.95 6.26
CA LYS A 61 -17.56 -9.28 6.72
C LYS A 61 -17.56 -9.87 8.13
N GLU A 62 -16.55 -10.68 8.48
CA GLU A 62 -16.37 -11.20 9.85
C GLU A 62 -16.29 -10.08 10.89
N TYR A 63 -15.73 -8.93 10.52
CA TYR A 63 -15.63 -7.74 11.37
C TYR A 63 -16.86 -6.82 11.31
N GLY A 64 -17.88 -7.15 10.52
CA GLY A 64 -19.14 -6.41 10.45
C GLY A 64 -19.25 -5.36 9.36
N ALA A 65 -18.44 -5.46 8.29
CA ALA A 65 -18.60 -4.63 7.09
C ALA A 65 -19.98 -4.83 6.43
N GLU A 66 -20.64 -3.72 6.07
CA GLU A 66 -21.93 -3.69 5.36
C GLU A 66 -21.75 -3.93 3.85
N ILE A 67 -20.64 -3.44 3.30
CA ILE A 67 -20.18 -3.69 1.94
C ILE A 67 -18.74 -4.18 2.03
N ALA A 68 -18.38 -5.20 1.26
CA ALA A 68 -17.00 -5.64 1.13
C ALA A 68 -16.69 -5.97 -0.32
N ARG A 69 -15.76 -5.23 -0.93
CA ARG A 69 -15.41 -5.35 -2.35
C ARG A 69 -13.92 -5.43 -2.55
N LEU A 70 -13.50 -6.31 -3.45
CA LEU A 70 -12.17 -6.28 -4.04
C LEU A 70 -12.21 -5.42 -5.31
N ILE A 71 -11.27 -4.49 -5.44
CA ILE A 71 -11.15 -3.56 -6.56
C ILE A 71 -9.85 -3.86 -7.28
N ASP A 72 -9.93 -4.33 -8.52
CA ASP A 72 -8.75 -4.57 -9.34
C ASP A 72 -8.11 -3.23 -9.75
N CYS A 73 -6.92 -2.98 -9.23
CA CYS A 73 -6.13 -1.77 -9.49
C CYS A 73 -4.87 -2.08 -10.33
N LYS A 74 -4.60 -3.34 -10.67
CA LYS A 74 -3.31 -3.78 -11.26
C LYS A 74 -3.03 -3.11 -12.59
N SER A 75 -4.00 -3.15 -13.51
CA SER A 75 -3.83 -2.57 -14.85
C SER A 75 -3.57 -1.07 -14.76
N THR A 76 -4.40 -0.33 -14.04
CA THR A 76 -4.21 1.12 -13.84
C THR A 76 -2.86 1.42 -13.20
N LEU A 77 -2.44 0.66 -12.18
CA LEU A 77 -1.15 0.86 -11.53
C LEU A 77 0.04 0.63 -12.46
N VAL A 78 -0.01 -0.43 -13.28
CA VAL A 78 1.02 -0.67 -14.29
C VAL A 78 1.07 0.44 -15.31
N GLU A 79 -0.07 0.94 -15.77
CA GLU A 79 -0.13 2.03 -16.74
C GLU A 79 0.44 3.35 -16.20
N GLU A 80 0.13 3.69 -14.94
CA GLU A 80 0.75 4.84 -14.26
C GLU A 80 2.27 4.64 -14.07
N GLY A 81 2.71 3.42 -13.76
CA GLY A 81 4.13 3.06 -13.68
C GLY A 81 4.87 3.21 -15.01
N LEU A 82 4.30 2.72 -16.10
CA LEU A 82 4.86 2.86 -17.45
C LEU A 82 4.89 4.34 -17.89
N THR A 83 3.89 5.13 -17.51
CA THR A 83 3.86 6.57 -17.77
C THR A 83 4.96 7.29 -16.97
N ALA A 84 5.14 6.93 -15.70
CA ALA A 84 6.22 7.45 -14.87
C ALA A 84 7.60 7.12 -15.43
N LEU A 85 7.79 5.89 -15.93
CA LEU A 85 9.00 5.44 -16.61
C LEU A 85 9.27 6.27 -17.88
N ALA A 86 8.28 6.42 -18.75
CA ALA A 86 8.41 7.16 -20.00
C ALA A 86 8.81 8.64 -19.78
N CYS A 87 8.35 9.25 -18.69
CA CYS A 87 8.65 10.63 -18.33
C CYS A 87 9.86 10.77 -17.38
N GLY A 88 10.45 9.67 -16.92
CA GLY A 88 11.57 9.69 -15.96
C GLY A 88 11.22 10.37 -14.63
N SER A 89 9.99 10.23 -14.14
CA SER A 89 9.46 10.98 -12.99
C SER A 89 9.94 10.42 -11.63
N PHE A 90 11.27 10.31 -11.47
CA PHE A 90 11.94 9.73 -10.30
C PHE A 90 12.94 10.73 -9.74
N HIS A 91 12.62 11.33 -8.60
CA HIS A 91 13.37 12.43 -8.01
C HIS A 91 14.31 12.02 -6.87
N ILE A 92 14.08 10.86 -6.26
CA ILE A 92 14.87 10.36 -5.12
C ILE A 92 15.94 9.41 -5.66
N LYS A 93 17.20 9.82 -5.54
CA LYS A 93 18.36 9.05 -6.03
C LYS A 93 19.58 9.28 -5.15
N THR A 94 20.38 8.22 -4.96
CA THR A 94 21.68 8.28 -4.30
C THR A 94 22.73 7.67 -5.23
N ALA A 95 23.74 8.45 -5.63
CA ALA A 95 24.79 8.03 -6.57
C ALA A 95 24.24 7.34 -7.85
N GLY A 96 23.11 7.82 -8.38
CA GLY A 96 22.44 7.27 -9.57
C GLY A 96 21.45 6.14 -9.30
N ARG A 97 21.49 5.47 -8.13
CA ARG A 97 20.49 4.46 -7.74
C ARG A 97 19.18 5.15 -7.37
N SER A 98 18.12 4.81 -8.09
CA SER A 98 16.82 5.51 -8.01
C SER A 98 15.83 4.75 -7.15
N TYR A 99 15.00 5.49 -6.42
CA TYR A 99 13.68 5.01 -6.00
C TYR A 99 12.65 5.39 -7.06
N PHE A 100 11.89 4.41 -7.53
CA PHE A 100 10.95 4.54 -8.65
C PHE A 100 9.55 5.05 -8.25
N ASN A 101 9.41 5.72 -7.10
CA ASN A 101 8.15 6.33 -6.65
C ASN A 101 6.95 5.35 -6.60
N THR A 102 7.21 4.08 -6.29
CA THR A 102 6.21 2.99 -6.34
C THR A 102 5.06 3.18 -5.34
N THR A 103 5.32 3.66 -4.12
CA THR A 103 4.27 4.01 -3.15
C THR A 103 3.43 5.22 -3.60
N PRO A 104 4.01 6.38 -3.98
CA PRO A 104 3.24 7.51 -4.55
C PRO A 104 2.31 7.12 -5.70
N LEU A 105 2.78 6.29 -6.65
CA LEU A 105 1.98 5.79 -7.77
C LEU A 105 0.82 4.90 -7.28
N GLY A 106 1.11 3.96 -6.36
CA GLY A 106 0.08 3.18 -5.69
C GLY A 106 -0.99 4.04 -5.02
N ARG A 107 -0.61 5.17 -4.41
CA ARG A 107 -1.55 6.09 -3.73
C ARG A 107 -2.40 6.90 -4.70
N ALA A 108 -1.84 7.29 -5.85
CA ALA A 108 -2.63 7.93 -6.91
C ALA A 108 -3.75 7.01 -7.41
N VAL A 109 -3.42 5.74 -7.65
CA VAL A 109 -4.39 4.74 -8.11
C VAL A 109 -5.42 4.41 -7.04
N THR A 110 -4.99 4.05 -5.83
CA THR A 110 -5.92 3.65 -4.76
C THR A 110 -6.77 4.82 -4.26
N GLY A 111 -6.18 6.00 -4.09
CA GLY A 111 -6.91 7.20 -3.65
C GLY A 111 -8.00 7.64 -4.64
N THR A 112 -7.85 7.32 -5.93
CA THR A 112 -8.87 7.60 -6.94
C THR A 112 -9.86 6.45 -7.13
N LEU A 113 -9.39 5.23 -7.34
CA LEU A 113 -10.25 4.08 -7.65
C LEU A 113 -11.10 3.63 -6.45
N LEU A 114 -10.55 3.62 -5.24
CA LEU A 114 -11.33 3.25 -4.05
C LEU A 114 -12.41 4.29 -3.75
N VAL A 115 -12.10 5.58 -3.91
CA VAL A 115 -13.09 6.65 -3.70
C VAL A 115 -14.17 6.63 -4.79
N ARG A 116 -13.84 6.28 -6.04
CA ARG A 116 -14.85 6.04 -7.09
C ARG A 116 -15.72 4.83 -6.78
N ALA A 117 -15.15 3.75 -6.24
CA ALA A 117 -15.91 2.59 -5.80
C ALA A 117 -16.84 2.93 -4.62
N MET A 118 -16.36 3.69 -3.64
CA MET A 118 -17.18 4.25 -2.55
C MET A 118 -18.34 5.07 -3.09
N LEU A 119 -18.08 5.98 -4.04
CA LEU A 119 -19.11 6.82 -4.64
C LEU A 119 -20.17 5.99 -5.39
N ALA A 120 -19.77 4.93 -6.09
CA ALA A 120 -20.70 4.03 -6.78
C ALA A 120 -21.66 3.29 -5.84
N ASP A 121 -21.30 3.17 -4.56
CA ASP A 121 -22.13 2.54 -3.51
C ASP A 121 -22.82 3.57 -2.58
N ASP A 122 -22.85 4.84 -3.00
CA ASP A 122 -23.36 5.99 -2.25
C ASP A 122 -22.64 6.23 -0.91
N VAL A 123 -21.35 5.88 -0.83
CA VAL A 123 -20.49 6.12 0.33
C VAL A 123 -19.75 7.44 0.15
N LEU A 124 -20.12 8.45 0.94
CA LEU A 124 -19.59 9.82 0.84
C LEU A 124 -18.57 10.18 1.95
N ILE A 125 -18.28 9.24 2.84
CA ILE A 125 -17.31 9.42 3.93
C ILE A 125 -16.25 8.33 3.83
N TRP A 126 -14.97 8.72 3.87
CA TRP A 126 -13.86 7.78 3.98
C TRP A 126 -13.24 7.85 5.39
N GLY A 127 -13.30 6.75 6.13
CA GLY A 127 -12.50 6.53 7.33
C GLY A 127 -11.06 6.20 6.95
N ASP A 128 -10.21 7.22 6.91
CA ASP A 128 -8.82 7.11 6.45
C ASP A 128 -7.85 7.17 7.63
N GLY A 129 -7.23 6.02 7.93
CA GLY A 129 -6.28 5.83 9.03
C GLY A 129 -4.87 6.36 8.78
N SER A 130 -4.56 6.94 7.61
CA SER A 130 -3.23 7.50 7.33
C SER A 130 -2.78 8.43 8.48
N THR A 131 -1.56 8.23 8.98
CA THR A 131 -1.07 8.95 10.17
C THR A 131 -0.83 10.44 9.87
N TYR A 132 -0.91 11.28 10.91
CA TYR A 132 -0.69 12.73 10.80
C TYR A 132 0.76 13.14 10.46
N LYS A 133 1.71 12.20 10.51
CA LYS A 133 3.15 12.42 10.26
C LYS A 133 3.63 11.86 8.92
N GLY A 134 2.80 11.09 8.22
CA GLY A 134 3.16 10.43 6.97
C GLY A 134 2.77 11.27 5.75
N ASN A 135 3.33 10.93 4.59
CA ASN A 135 2.96 11.58 3.32
C ASN A 135 1.54 11.20 2.85
N ASP A 136 1.06 10.00 3.23
CA ASP A 136 -0.16 9.42 2.67
C ASP A 136 -1.43 10.17 3.07
N ILE A 137 -1.43 10.87 4.21
CA ILE A 137 -2.56 11.73 4.61
C ILE A 137 -2.85 12.82 3.58
N GLU A 138 -1.81 13.46 3.03
CA GLU A 138 -1.97 14.52 2.04
C GLU A 138 -2.27 13.94 0.66
N ARG A 139 -1.63 12.83 0.29
CA ARG A 139 -1.86 12.14 -0.98
C ARG A 139 -3.32 11.71 -1.09
N PHE A 140 -3.82 10.98 -0.10
CA PHE A 140 -5.19 10.48 -0.07
C PHE A 140 -6.22 11.59 0.07
N TYR A 141 -5.94 12.63 0.86
CA TYR A 141 -6.79 13.81 0.92
C TYR A 141 -6.97 14.45 -0.46
N ARG A 142 -5.88 14.66 -1.20
CA ARG A 142 -5.91 15.27 -2.52
C ARG A 142 -6.60 14.39 -3.56
N TYR A 143 -6.17 13.13 -3.70
CA TYR A 143 -6.75 12.21 -4.68
C TYR A 143 -8.23 11.93 -4.40
N GLY A 144 -8.61 11.77 -3.13
CA GLY A 144 -9.99 11.51 -2.75
C GLY A 144 -10.92 12.68 -3.09
N LEU A 145 -10.50 13.93 -2.81
CA LEU A 145 -11.30 15.11 -3.16
C LEU A 145 -11.37 15.36 -4.68
N LEU A 146 -10.32 15.02 -5.42
CA LEU A 146 -10.34 15.05 -6.89
C LEU A 146 -11.29 14.00 -7.46
N ALA A 147 -11.31 12.79 -6.89
CA ALA A 147 -12.18 11.70 -7.33
C ALA A 147 -13.64 11.91 -6.92
N ASN A 148 -13.90 12.53 -5.78
CA ASN A 148 -15.23 12.87 -5.30
C ASN A 148 -15.20 14.23 -4.55
N PRO A 149 -15.62 15.33 -5.20
CA PRO A 149 -15.66 16.65 -4.57
C PRO A 149 -16.59 16.75 -3.36
N LYS A 150 -17.52 15.81 -3.17
CA LYS A 150 -18.43 15.74 -2.00
C LYS A 150 -17.87 14.89 -0.86
N LEU A 151 -16.73 14.22 -1.05
CA LEU A 151 -16.11 13.37 -0.04
C LEU A 151 -15.86 14.14 1.26
N LYS A 152 -16.17 13.48 2.37
CA LYS A 152 -15.71 13.83 3.71
C LYS A 152 -14.75 12.75 4.19
N ILE A 153 -13.79 13.11 5.03
CA ILE A 153 -12.76 12.20 5.52
C ILE A 153 -12.83 12.15 7.03
N TYR A 154 -13.18 10.99 7.58
CA TYR A 154 -13.12 10.71 9.00
C TYR A 154 -11.69 10.25 9.36
N LYS A 155 -11.09 10.89 10.37
CA LYS A 155 -9.76 10.55 10.89
C LYS A 155 -9.90 9.93 12.28
N PRO A 156 -9.76 8.59 12.43
CA PRO A 156 -9.96 7.92 13.72
C PRO A 156 -9.05 8.46 14.84
N TRP A 157 -7.82 8.84 14.53
CA TRP A 157 -6.88 9.40 15.51
C TRP A 157 -7.22 10.83 15.98
N LEU A 158 -8.23 11.48 15.40
CA LEU A 158 -8.84 12.70 15.95
C LEU A 158 -10.00 12.41 16.90
N ASP A 159 -10.54 11.20 16.88
CA ASP A 159 -11.67 10.79 17.72
C ASP A 159 -11.16 10.30 19.07
N THR A 160 -11.51 11.02 20.12
CA THR A 160 -11.05 10.71 21.49
C THR A 160 -11.51 9.33 21.95
N ALA A 161 -12.68 8.86 21.53
CA ALA A 161 -13.18 7.54 21.89
C ALA A 161 -12.37 6.43 21.20
N PHE A 162 -11.99 6.65 19.93
CA PHE A 162 -11.13 5.72 19.20
C PHE A 162 -9.76 5.63 19.85
N VAL A 163 -9.12 6.79 20.13
CA VAL A 163 -7.78 6.84 20.74
C VAL A 163 -7.79 6.24 22.15
N SER A 164 -8.84 6.47 22.95
CA SER A 164 -8.91 5.91 24.31
C SER A 164 -9.06 4.38 24.33
N GLU A 165 -9.72 3.80 23.33
CA GLU A 165 -9.97 2.35 23.27
C GLU A 165 -8.92 1.60 22.46
N LEU A 166 -8.31 2.25 21.47
CA LEU A 166 -7.47 1.62 20.43
C LEU A 166 -6.14 2.37 20.22
N GLY A 167 -5.59 2.98 21.27
CA GLY A 167 -4.41 3.86 21.20
C GLY A 167 -3.12 3.20 20.70
N GLY A 168 -3.03 1.87 20.73
CA GLY A 168 -1.87 1.11 20.27
C GLY A 168 -2.23 -0.29 19.78
N ARG A 169 -1.27 -0.97 19.15
CA ARG A 169 -1.48 -2.31 18.56
C ARG A 169 -1.85 -3.37 19.60
N LYS A 170 -1.36 -3.23 20.83
CA LYS A 170 -1.69 -4.12 21.95
C LYS A 170 -3.16 -3.98 22.35
N GLU A 171 -3.63 -2.74 22.48
CA GLU A 171 -5.01 -2.43 22.80
C GLU A 171 -5.93 -2.90 21.66
N MET A 172 -5.53 -2.69 20.40
CA MET A 172 -6.27 -3.17 19.23
C MET A 172 -6.42 -4.71 19.20
N SER A 173 -5.36 -5.46 19.48
CA SER A 173 -5.42 -6.93 19.48
C SER A 173 -6.25 -7.47 20.65
N GLN A 174 -6.11 -6.86 21.83
CA GLN A 174 -6.93 -7.17 23.00
C GLN A 174 -8.41 -6.89 22.73
N TRP A 175 -8.72 -5.75 22.12
CA TRP A 175 -10.09 -5.36 21.78
C TRP A 175 -10.76 -6.38 20.85
N LEU A 176 -10.07 -6.83 19.79
CA LEU A 176 -10.60 -7.88 18.90
C LEU A 176 -10.87 -9.19 19.66
N THR A 177 -9.95 -9.58 20.54
CA THR A 177 -10.07 -10.81 21.34
C THR A 177 -11.26 -10.75 22.30
N GLU A 178 -11.43 -9.63 23.00
CA GLU A 178 -12.54 -9.40 23.94
C GLU A 178 -13.90 -9.41 23.22
N HIS A 179 -13.94 -8.95 21.97
CA HIS A 179 -15.14 -8.95 21.12
C HIS A 179 -15.33 -10.27 20.35
N LYS A 180 -14.49 -11.29 20.62
CA LYS A 180 -14.54 -12.61 19.97
C LYS A 180 -14.42 -12.54 18.45
N LEU A 181 -13.64 -11.58 17.96
CA LEU A 181 -13.39 -11.38 16.54
C LEU A 181 -12.03 -11.98 16.15
N PRO A 182 -11.86 -12.47 14.90
CA PRO A 182 -10.61 -13.07 14.47
C PRO A 182 -9.44 -12.08 14.60
N TYR A 183 -8.42 -12.43 15.37
CA TYR A 183 -7.16 -11.70 15.41
C TYR A 183 -6.09 -12.54 14.70
N ARG A 184 -5.52 -11.97 13.64
CA ARG A 184 -4.43 -12.60 12.88
C ARG A 184 -3.14 -11.94 13.33
N ASP A 185 -2.48 -12.58 14.30
CA ASP A 185 -1.20 -12.11 14.83
C ASP A 185 -0.21 -11.90 13.70
N SER A 186 0.27 -10.67 13.54
CA SER A 186 1.43 -10.44 12.70
C SER A 186 2.66 -10.79 13.50
N VAL A 187 3.49 -11.72 13.01
CA VAL A 187 4.86 -11.90 13.52
C VAL A 187 5.52 -10.53 13.57
N GLU A 188 6.09 -10.16 14.72
CA GLU A 188 6.74 -8.87 14.88
C GLU A 188 7.90 -8.76 13.88
N LYS A 189 7.78 -7.80 12.95
CA LYS A 189 8.82 -7.52 11.94
C LYS A 189 9.73 -6.40 12.43
N ALA A 190 11.02 -6.47 12.12
CA ALA A 190 12.01 -5.44 12.43
C ALA A 190 11.79 -4.11 11.67
N TYR A 191 10.89 -4.10 10.69
CA TYR A 191 10.53 -2.95 9.84
C TYR A 191 9.06 -3.06 9.39
N SER A 192 8.53 -1.96 8.85
CA SER A 192 7.23 -1.89 8.18
C SER A 192 7.43 -2.08 6.67
N THR A 193 6.48 -2.73 5.99
CA THR A 193 6.52 -2.92 4.54
C THR A 193 5.22 -2.40 3.90
N ASP A 194 5.34 -1.68 2.79
CA ASP A 194 4.27 -1.38 1.84
C ASP A 194 4.67 -1.97 0.49
N ALA A 195 3.74 -2.63 -0.21
CA ALA A 195 4.04 -3.32 -1.44
C ALA A 195 2.93 -3.22 -2.48
N ASN A 196 3.33 -3.21 -3.74
CA ASN A 196 2.46 -3.35 -4.89
C ASN A 196 3.25 -3.96 -6.05
N ILE A 197 2.61 -4.20 -7.20
CA ILE A 197 3.25 -4.83 -8.36
C ILE A 197 4.47 -4.07 -8.90
N LEU A 198 4.57 -2.75 -8.67
CA LEU A 198 5.71 -1.95 -9.15
C LEU A 198 6.91 -2.02 -8.20
N GLY A 199 6.69 -2.33 -6.92
CA GLY A 199 7.76 -2.33 -5.94
C GLY A 199 7.30 -2.49 -4.50
N ALA A 200 8.27 -2.68 -3.63
CA ALA A 200 8.11 -2.74 -2.18
C ALA A 200 8.99 -1.70 -1.48
N THR A 201 8.54 -1.20 -0.34
CA THR A 201 9.27 -0.24 0.48
C THR A 201 9.31 -0.73 1.91
N HIS A 202 10.49 -0.73 2.52
CA HIS A 202 10.72 -1.12 3.91
C HIS A 202 11.23 0.08 4.70
N GLU A 203 10.55 0.42 5.79
CA GLU A 203 10.89 1.59 6.60
C GLU A 203 10.55 1.40 8.08
N ALA A 204 10.84 2.43 8.88
CA ALA A 204 10.54 2.51 10.31
C ALA A 204 11.24 1.45 11.18
N LYS A 205 10.98 1.51 12.50
CA LYS A 205 11.55 0.60 13.50
C LYS A 205 13.09 0.56 13.40
N SER A 206 13.70 -0.61 13.24
CA SER A 206 15.16 -0.74 13.16
C SER A 206 15.75 0.05 11.99
N LEU A 207 15.01 0.26 10.90
CA LEU A 207 15.48 1.03 9.74
C LEU A 207 15.47 2.56 9.97
N GLU A 208 14.99 3.07 11.11
CA GLU A 208 15.14 4.48 11.48
C GLU A 208 16.59 4.83 11.83
N ASP A 209 17.32 3.87 12.39
CA ASP A 209 18.74 4.01 12.69
C ASP A 209 19.56 3.85 11.41
N LEU A 210 20.44 4.81 11.11
CA LEU A 210 21.30 4.78 9.93
C LEU A 210 22.37 3.69 10.00
N ASP A 211 22.70 3.21 11.20
CA ASP A 211 23.65 2.12 11.41
C ASP A 211 23.04 0.74 11.06
N SER A 212 21.71 0.64 10.92
CA SER A 212 21.06 -0.57 10.39
C SER A 212 21.38 -0.77 8.92
N ASN A 213 21.69 -2.01 8.53
CA ASN A 213 22.07 -2.39 7.17
C ASN A 213 20.84 -2.89 6.36
N ILE A 214 20.83 -2.71 5.04
CA ILE A 214 19.89 -3.36 4.10
C ILE A 214 19.76 -4.87 4.34
N GLU A 215 20.82 -5.51 4.84
CA GLU A 215 20.89 -6.94 5.14
C GLU A 215 19.88 -7.43 6.18
N ILE A 216 19.30 -6.54 7.01
CA ILE A 216 18.21 -6.92 7.94
C ILE A 216 16.88 -7.15 7.22
N VAL A 217 16.75 -6.64 5.99
CA VAL A 217 15.55 -6.78 5.18
C VAL A 217 15.51 -8.19 4.58
N GLN A 218 14.39 -8.86 4.77
CA GLN A 218 13.99 -10.01 3.97
C GLN A 218 13.20 -9.50 2.75
N PRO A 219 13.79 -9.48 1.54
CA PRO A 219 13.14 -8.99 0.33
C PRO A 219 11.93 -9.86 -0.01
N ILE A 220 10.91 -9.25 -0.61
CA ILE A 220 9.66 -9.91 -1.01
C ILE A 220 9.48 -9.97 -2.53
N MET A 221 10.28 -9.23 -3.29
CA MET A 221 10.24 -9.22 -4.77
C MET A 221 11.49 -9.78 -5.41
N GLY A 222 12.51 -10.17 -4.63
CA GLY A 222 13.74 -10.76 -5.14
C GLY A 222 14.55 -11.54 -4.12
N VAL A 223 15.76 -11.91 -4.51
CA VAL A 223 16.72 -12.64 -3.66
C VAL A 223 17.57 -11.68 -2.82
N LYS A 224 18.15 -12.20 -1.72
CA LYS A 224 19.15 -11.49 -0.91
C LYS A 224 20.50 -11.51 -1.63
N PHE A 225 20.67 -10.62 -2.61
CA PHE A 225 21.86 -10.60 -3.48
C PHE A 225 23.19 -10.35 -2.75
N TRP A 226 23.13 -9.84 -1.52
CA TRP A 226 24.28 -9.64 -0.65
C TRP A 226 24.71 -10.90 0.12
N ASP A 227 23.84 -11.91 0.23
CA ASP A 227 24.12 -13.12 0.99
C ASP A 227 25.01 -14.05 0.15
N PRO A 228 26.26 -14.35 0.57
CA PRO A 228 27.18 -15.18 -0.19
C PRO A 228 26.70 -16.63 -0.37
N LEU A 229 25.69 -17.08 0.37
CA LEU A 229 25.06 -18.40 0.20
C LEU A 229 24.02 -18.41 -0.94
N VAL A 230 23.57 -17.24 -1.40
CA VAL A 230 22.63 -17.12 -2.52
C VAL A 230 23.41 -17.17 -3.84
N LYS A 231 23.20 -18.24 -4.60
CA LYS A 231 23.78 -18.39 -5.94
C LYS A 231 22.95 -17.61 -6.96
N ILE A 232 23.61 -16.74 -7.73
CA ILE A 232 23.00 -15.95 -8.80
C ILE A 232 23.79 -16.20 -10.08
N GLU A 233 23.19 -16.95 -11.00
CA GLU A 233 23.76 -17.21 -12.32
C GLU A 233 23.60 -15.96 -13.21
N THR A 234 24.56 -15.71 -14.10
CA THR A 234 24.43 -14.63 -15.09
C THR A 234 23.31 -14.93 -16.08
N GLU A 235 22.51 -13.93 -16.42
CA GLU A 235 21.36 -14.07 -17.33
C GLU A 235 21.36 -12.92 -18.35
N ASP A 236 21.31 -13.25 -19.64
CA ASP A 236 21.11 -12.27 -20.71
C ASP A 236 19.61 -12.06 -20.94
N VAL A 237 19.19 -10.80 -20.94
CA VAL A 237 17.77 -10.41 -21.07
C VAL A 237 17.63 -9.35 -22.17
N THR A 238 16.68 -9.57 -23.07
CA THR A 238 16.31 -8.58 -24.10
C THR A 238 14.91 -8.05 -23.81
N ILE A 239 14.74 -6.74 -23.81
CA ILE A 239 13.43 -6.08 -23.65
C ILE A 239 13.18 -5.23 -24.89
N ASP A 240 12.11 -5.54 -25.62
CA ASP A 240 11.74 -4.79 -26.82
C ASP A 240 10.74 -3.70 -26.48
N PHE A 241 10.97 -2.52 -27.05
CA PHE A 241 10.08 -1.37 -26.95
C PHE A 241 9.49 -1.01 -28.31
N ALA A 242 8.18 -0.76 -28.36
CA ALA A 242 7.49 -0.19 -29.50
C ALA A 242 6.85 1.15 -29.10
N LYS A 243 7.25 2.23 -29.77
CA LYS A 243 6.73 3.60 -29.51
C LYS A 243 6.81 4.00 -28.02
N GLY A 244 7.92 3.66 -27.36
CA GLY A 244 8.15 3.97 -25.94
C GLY A 244 7.46 3.04 -24.94
N ARG A 245 6.78 1.97 -25.40
CA ARG A 245 6.13 0.99 -24.52
C ARG A 245 6.83 -0.36 -24.61
N PRO A 246 7.09 -1.06 -23.50
CA PRO A 246 7.62 -2.42 -23.54
C PRO A 246 6.56 -3.36 -24.11
N VAL A 247 6.96 -4.27 -25.00
CA VAL A 247 6.04 -5.19 -25.71
C VAL A 247 6.45 -6.66 -25.65
N SER A 248 7.74 -6.96 -25.49
CA SER A 248 8.25 -8.32 -25.32
C SER A 248 9.48 -8.37 -24.43
N ILE A 249 9.67 -9.52 -23.79
CA ILE A 249 10.88 -9.87 -23.04
C ILE A 249 11.36 -11.21 -23.56
N ASN A 250 12.63 -11.32 -23.95
CA ASN A 250 13.24 -12.54 -24.51
C ASN A 250 12.45 -13.12 -25.70
N GLY A 251 11.95 -12.23 -26.58
CA GLY A 251 11.14 -12.61 -27.75
C GLY A 251 9.71 -13.07 -27.44
N LYS A 252 9.32 -13.19 -26.16
CA LYS A 252 7.94 -13.48 -25.73
C LYS A 252 7.13 -12.20 -25.70
N SER A 253 6.15 -12.07 -26.58
CA SER A 253 5.19 -10.96 -26.58
C SER A 253 4.14 -11.13 -25.48
N PHE A 254 3.71 -10.01 -24.90
CA PHE A 254 2.66 -9.97 -23.88
C PHE A 254 1.44 -9.21 -24.39
N SER A 255 0.25 -9.79 -24.20
CA SER A 255 -1.02 -9.17 -24.59
C SER A 255 -1.54 -8.15 -23.57
N ASP A 256 -1.03 -8.20 -22.34
CA ASP A 256 -1.39 -7.28 -21.26
C ASP A 256 -0.15 -6.82 -20.48
N SER A 257 -0.17 -5.57 -20.03
CA SER A 257 0.97 -4.93 -19.36
C SER A 257 1.23 -5.48 -17.97
N VAL A 258 0.22 -6.03 -17.30
CA VAL A 258 0.35 -6.65 -15.97
C VAL A 258 1.21 -7.91 -16.05
N SER A 259 0.94 -8.80 -17.00
CA SER A 259 1.74 -10.00 -17.25
C SER A 259 3.17 -9.66 -17.64
N LEU A 260 3.38 -8.58 -18.41
CA LEU A 260 4.71 -8.11 -18.77
C LEU A 260 5.51 -7.67 -17.54
N ILE A 261 4.93 -6.81 -16.67
CA ILE A 261 5.60 -6.36 -15.44
C ILE A 261 5.84 -7.54 -14.49
N ARG A 262 4.93 -8.52 -14.40
CA ARG A 262 5.17 -9.73 -13.61
C ARG A 262 6.37 -10.53 -14.11
N GLU A 263 6.52 -10.70 -15.42
CA GLU A 263 7.70 -11.36 -16.00
C GLU A 263 8.97 -10.55 -15.70
N ALA A 264 8.94 -9.23 -15.89
CA ALA A 264 10.06 -8.35 -15.58
C ALA A 264 10.47 -8.44 -14.10
N ASN A 265 9.50 -8.41 -13.18
CA ASN A 265 9.74 -8.61 -11.74
C ASN A 265 10.38 -9.97 -11.45
N LEU A 266 9.91 -11.05 -12.09
CA LEU A 266 10.48 -12.38 -11.90
C LEU A 266 11.93 -12.45 -12.37
N ILE A 267 12.22 -11.81 -13.52
CA ILE A 267 13.58 -11.73 -14.07
C ILE A 267 14.47 -10.92 -13.14
N GLY A 268 14.16 -9.64 -12.90
CA GLY A 268 14.98 -8.78 -12.04
C GLY A 268 15.10 -9.29 -10.60
N GLY A 269 14.05 -9.94 -10.09
CA GLY A 269 13.99 -10.51 -8.75
C GLY A 269 15.00 -11.62 -8.52
N ARG A 270 15.30 -12.46 -9.54
CA ARG A 270 16.36 -13.48 -9.46
C ARG A 270 17.74 -12.90 -9.18
N HIS A 271 17.95 -11.64 -9.53
CA HIS A 271 19.24 -10.92 -9.41
C HIS A 271 19.24 -9.87 -8.29
N GLY A 272 18.11 -9.65 -7.61
CA GLY A 272 17.97 -8.56 -6.63
C GLY A 272 18.07 -7.16 -7.27
N LEU A 273 17.75 -7.04 -8.55
CA LEU A 273 17.87 -5.79 -9.31
C LEU A 273 16.94 -4.71 -8.74
N GLY A 274 17.38 -3.44 -8.85
CA GLY A 274 16.55 -2.29 -8.48
C GLY A 274 16.51 -1.96 -6.99
N MET A 275 17.15 -2.77 -6.13
CA MET A 275 17.21 -2.44 -4.70
C MET A 275 18.05 -1.19 -4.42
N SER A 276 17.56 -0.34 -3.51
CA SER A 276 18.28 0.86 -3.07
C SER A 276 17.93 1.28 -1.64
N ASP A 277 18.83 2.02 -1.01
CA ASP A 277 18.66 2.67 0.30
C ASP A 277 18.61 4.18 0.10
N GLN A 278 17.58 4.84 0.60
CA GLN A 278 17.40 6.27 0.39
C GLN A 278 17.00 6.98 1.69
N ILE A 279 17.64 8.12 1.92
CA ILE A 279 17.12 9.16 2.81
C ILE A 279 16.35 10.15 1.95
N GLU A 280 15.04 10.23 2.15
CA GLU A 280 14.14 11.08 1.38
C GLU A 280 13.58 12.25 2.20
N ASN A 281 13.11 13.30 1.53
CA ASN A 281 12.40 14.40 2.17
C ASN A 281 10.89 14.14 2.06
N ARG A 282 10.20 14.07 3.20
CA ARG A 282 8.75 14.03 3.27
C ARG A 282 8.16 15.39 2.91
N ILE A 283 6.86 15.40 2.59
CA ILE A 283 6.11 16.61 2.25
C ILE A 283 6.18 17.65 3.38
N ILE A 284 6.18 17.17 4.63
CA ILE A 284 6.28 17.98 5.85
C ILE A 284 7.69 18.51 6.16
N GLU A 285 8.60 18.48 5.19
CA GLU A 285 9.97 19.00 5.30
C GLU A 285 10.85 18.28 6.34
N ALA A 286 10.48 17.05 6.72
CA ALA A 286 11.27 16.15 7.56
C ALA A 286 11.80 14.97 6.75
N LYS A 287 12.92 14.37 7.19
CA LYS A 287 13.51 13.21 6.50
C LYS A 287 12.94 11.89 6.98
N SER A 288 12.91 10.90 6.10
CA SER A 288 12.76 9.47 6.44
C SER A 288 13.79 8.64 5.68
N ARG A 289 14.06 7.44 6.17
CA ARG A 289 14.89 6.43 5.50
C ARG A 289 14.02 5.25 5.08
N GLY A 290 14.27 4.72 3.89
CA GLY A 290 13.65 3.49 3.41
C GLY A 290 14.60 2.65 2.57
N ILE A 291 14.32 1.35 2.54
CA ILE A 291 14.91 0.38 1.62
C ILE A 291 13.85 0.01 0.59
N TYR A 292 14.20 0.03 -0.69
CA TYR A 292 13.25 -0.11 -1.79
C TYR A 292 13.58 -1.33 -2.64
N GLU A 293 12.56 -2.01 -3.15
CA GLU A 293 12.61 -3.04 -4.19
C GLU A 293 11.78 -2.57 -5.39
N ALA A 294 12.31 -2.71 -6.61
CA ALA A 294 11.60 -2.47 -7.88
C ALA A 294 12.34 -3.20 -9.01
N PRO A 295 12.26 -4.54 -9.07
CA PRO A 295 13.09 -5.35 -9.97
C PRO A 295 12.69 -5.28 -11.45
N GLY A 296 11.42 -5.07 -11.79
CA GLY A 296 10.90 -5.02 -13.16
C GLY A 296 10.90 -3.62 -13.75
#